data_AF-A0A7S2WFU0-F1
#
_entry.id   AF-A0A7S2WFU0-F1
#
_cell.length_a   1.000
_cell.length_b   1.000
_cell.length_c   1.000
_cell.angle_alpha   90.00
_cell.angle_beta   90.00
_cell.angle_gamma   90.00
#
_symmetry.space_group_name_H-M   'P 1'
#
loop_
_entity.id
_entity.type
_entity.pdbx_description
1 polymer ?
#
loop_
_entity_poly.entity_id
_entity_poly.type
_entity_poly.pdbx_seq_one_letter_code
_entity_poly.pdbx_strand_id
1 'polypeptide(L)'
;LGWAFGLGLERLAMVLFSIPDIRLFWTQDERFHKQFNTSSSSATGDEEIIQFQPYSKFPPCRKDISFWTTNNDDNDHTIDSFHPNDLYEVVRDVAGDLVEQVELIDEFVHPKTQRTSNCFRISYRSMDKSLTNQEIDTLQ
;
A
#
# COMPACT_ATOMS: atom_id res chain seq x y z
N LEU A 1 38.76 1.70 -13.68
CA LEU A 1 37.52 2.47 -13.45
C LEU A 1 36.37 1.48 -13.45
N GLY A 2 35.52 1.48 -12.43
CA GLY A 2 34.32 0.62 -12.35
C GLY A 2 33.08 1.47 -12.12
N TRP A 3 31.95 1.01 -12.63
CA TRP A 3 30.63 1.61 -12.44
C TRP A 3 29.64 0.54 -11.95
N ALA A 4 28.65 0.97 -11.19
CA ALA A 4 27.54 0.15 -10.72
C ALA A 4 26.25 0.97 -10.81
N PHE A 5 25.15 0.31 -11.14
CA PHE A 5 23.81 0.90 -11.14
C PHE A 5 22.81 -0.11 -10.58
N GLY A 6 21.77 0.39 -9.92
CA GLY A 6 20.63 -0.38 -9.45
C GLY A 6 19.38 0.08 -10.15
N LEU A 7 18.57 -0.86 -10.63
CA LEU A 7 17.29 -0.58 -11.28
C LEU A 7 16.17 -1.13 -10.40
N GLY A 8 15.17 -0.31 -10.09
CA GLY A 8 13.95 -0.77 -9.44
C GLY A 8 13.03 -1.41 -10.47
N LEU A 9 12.99 -2.75 -10.51
CA LEU A 9 12.27 -3.50 -11.53
C LEU A 9 10.77 -3.21 -11.53
N GLU A 10 10.16 -3.12 -10.34
CA GLU A 10 8.74 -2.82 -10.17
C GLU A 10 8.43 -1.42 -10.70
N ARG A 11 9.28 -0.43 -10.39
CA ARG A 11 9.10 0.94 -10.87
C ARG A 11 9.21 1.03 -12.40
N LEU A 12 10.16 0.30 -12.98
CA LEU A 12 10.30 0.24 -14.43
C LEU A 12 9.10 -0.45 -15.09
N ALA A 13 8.68 -1.59 -14.55
CA ALA A 13 7.55 -2.37 -15.05
C ALA A 13 6.22 -1.60 -14.94
N MET A 14 5.99 -0.88 -13.84
CA MET A 14 4.80 -0.04 -13.67
C MET A 14 4.68 1.03 -14.74
N VAL A 15 5.80 1.66 -15.13
CA VAL A 15 5.81 2.66 -16.20
C VAL A 15 5.69 2.00 -17.58
N LEU A 16 6.46 0.93 -17.82
CA LEU A 16 6.53 0.28 -19.14
C LEU A 16 5.19 -0.37 -19.53
N PHE A 17 4.54 -1.04 -18.58
CA PHE A 17 3.32 -1.80 -18.80
C PHE A 17 2.06 -1.12 -18.26
N SER A 18 2.15 0.15 -17.81
CA SER A 18 1.04 0.89 -17.17
C SER A 18 0.35 0.14 -16.02
N ILE A 19 1.13 -0.56 -15.18
CA ILE A 19 0.60 -1.27 -14.01
C ILE A 19 0.34 -0.24 -12.90
N PRO A 20 -0.92 -0.07 -12.45
CA PRO A 20 -1.31 1.04 -11.56
C PRO A 20 -0.96 0.82 -10.09
N ASP A 21 -0.66 -0.42 -9.68
CA ASP A 21 -0.47 -0.78 -8.28
C ASP A 21 0.58 -1.90 -8.16
N ILE A 22 1.57 -1.70 -7.28
CA ILE A 22 2.66 -2.65 -7.05
C ILE A 22 2.16 -3.99 -6.46
N ARG A 23 1.02 -3.99 -5.76
CA ARG A 23 0.40 -5.22 -5.21
C ARG A 23 0.06 -6.22 -6.32
N LEU A 24 -0.15 -5.76 -7.56
CA LEU A 24 -0.41 -6.64 -8.70
C LEU A 24 0.76 -7.58 -9.01
N PHE A 25 2.01 -7.23 -8.66
CA PHE A 25 3.13 -8.16 -8.83
C PHE A 25 3.09 -9.36 -7.88
N TRP A 26 2.31 -9.27 -6.80
CA TRP A 26 2.17 -10.29 -5.77
C TRP A 26 0.84 -11.05 -5.86
N THR A 27 -0.02 -10.70 -6.83
CA THR A 27 -1.31 -11.36 -7.01
C THR A 27 -1.15 -12.78 -7.57
N GLN A 28 -2.06 -13.67 -7.16
CA GLN A 28 -2.22 -15.01 -7.75
C GLN A 28 -3.35 -15.03 -8.80
N ASP A 29 -3.90 -13.86 -9.16
CA ASP A 29 -4.96 -13.76 -10.16
C ASP A 29 -4.43 -14.05 -11.57
N GLU A 30 -4.89 -15.16 -12.13
CA GLU A 30 -4.63 -15.59 -13.51
C GLU A 30 -4.96 -14.51 -14.57
N ARG A 31 -5.91 -13.60 -14.30
CA ARG A 31 -6.25 -12.48 -15.20
C ARG A 31 -5.09 -11.50 -15.36
N PHE A 32 -4.24 -11.35 -14.36
CA PHE A 32 -3.01 -10.56 -14.45
C PHE A 32 -1.94 -11.32 -15.24
N HIS A 33 -1.62 -12.55 -14.82
CA HIS A 33 -0.55 -13.37 -15.42
C HIS A 33 -0.74 -13.65 -16.91
N LYS A 34 -1.99 -13.92 -17.33
CA LYS A 34 -2.31 -14.18 -18.75
C LYS A 34 -2.00 -13.02 -19.69
N GLN A 35 -1.97 -11.77 -19.19
CA GLN A 35 -1.66 -10.61 -20.02
C GLN A 35 -0.18 -10.58 -20.43
N PHE A 36 0.69 -11.20 -19.63
CA PHE A 36 2.14 -11.19 -19.85
C PHE A 36 2.71 -12.52 -20.38
N ASN A 37 1.93 -13.60 -20.38
CA ASN A 37 2.36 -14.93 -20.86
C ASN A 37 2.55 -15.03 -22.39
N THR A 38 2.05 -14.07 -23.17
CA THR A 38 1.97 -14.18 -24.65
C THR A 38 3.19 -13.58 -25.38
N SER A 39 4.15 -12.99 -24.68
CA SER A 39 5.24 -12.20 -25.28
C SER A 39 6.56 -12.93 -25.49
N SER A 40 6.68 -14.23 -25.19
CA SER A 40 7.95 -14.94 -25.33
C SER A 40 8.28 -15.43 -26.76
N SER A 41 7.72 -14.83 -27.82
CA SER A 41 7.99 -15.28 -29.18
C SER A 41 7.91 -14.21 -30.28
N SER A 42 8.86 -13.27 -30.31
CA SER A 42 9.34 -12.70 -31.59
C SER A 42 10.72 -12.05 -31.48
N ALA A 43 11.74 -12.75 -31.98
CA ALA A 43 13.13 -12.27 -32.08
C ALA A 43 13.36 -11.16 -33.15
N THR A 44 12.38 -10.28 -33.34
CA THR A 44 12.39 -9.19 -34.32
C THR A 44 11.97 -7.92 -33.60
N GLY A 45 12.85 -6.93 -33.51
CA GLY A 45 12.83 -5.79 -32.58
C GLY A 45 11.70 -4.76 -32.69
N ASP A 46 10.53 -5.18 -33.19
CA ASP A 46 9.29 -4.40 -33.24
C ASP A 46 8.23 -5.05 -32.32
N GLU A 47 8.59 -5.35 -31.08
CA GLU A 47 7.61 -5.86 -30.09
C GLU A 47 6.75 -4.72 -29.55
N GLU A 48 5.45 -4.82 -29.77
CA GLU A 48 4.46 -3.92 -29.17
C GLU A 48 4.48 -4.10 -27.65
N ILE A 49 4.82 -3.03 -26.91
CA ILE A 49 4.86 -3.06 -25.45
C ILE A 49 3.44 -3.27 -24.92
N ILE A 50 3.21 -4.43 -24.30
CA ILE A 50 1.90 -4.80 -23.74
C ILE A 50 1.52 -3.81 -22.64
N GLN A 51 0.38 -3.15 -22.80
CA GLN A 51 -0.20 -2.33 -21.74
C GLN A 51 -1.17 -3.18 -20.91
N PHE A 52 -0.96 -3.20 -19.60
CA PHE A 52 -1.88 -3.83 -18.64
C PHE A 52 -3.28 -3.27 -18.85
N GLN A 53 -4.23 -4.18 -19.03
CA GLN A 53 -5.65 -3.88 -19.08
C GLN A 53 -6.24 -4.09 -17.69
N PRO A 54 -6.66 -3.01 -16.99
CA PRO A 54 -7.30 -3.14 -15.69
C PRO A 54 -8.61 -3.92 -15.81
N TYR A 55 -8.77 -4.91 -14.95
CA TYR A 55 -10.08 -5.53 -14.72
C TYR A 55 -10.95 -4.63 -13.83
N SER A 56 -12.26 -4.92 -13.79
CA SER A 56 -13.28 -4.12 -13.10
C SER A 56 -12.80 -3.64 -11.72
N LYS A 57 -12.73 -2.32 -11.53
CA LYS A 57 -12.28 -1.73 -10.27
C LYS A 57 -13.40 -1.81 -9.24
N PHE A 58 -13.14 -2.48 -8.13
CA PHE A 58 -14.06 -2.52 -7.01
C PHE A 58 -13.97 -1.22 -6.18
N PRO A 59 -15.09 -0.70 -5.65
CA PRO A 59 -15.08 0.52 -4.87
C PRO A 59 -14.25 0.33 -3.58
N PRO A 60 -13.48 1.35 -3.14
CA PRO A 60 -12.78 1.29 -1.87
C PRO A 60 -13.76 1.37 -0.68
N CYS A 61 -13.43 0.68 0.41
CA CYS A 61 -14.01 0.90 1.72
C CYS A 61 -13.03 1.72 2.57
N ARG A 62 -13.45 2.86 3.12
CA ARG A 62 -12.58 3.75 3.91
C ARG A 62 -12.98 3.70 5.37
N LYS A 63 -11.99 3.61 6.25
CA LYS A 63 -12.17 3.67 7.70
C LYS A 63 -11.14 4.60 8.31
N ASP A 64 -11.57 5.38 9.29
CA ASP A 64 -10.70 6.30 10.01
C ASP A 64 -10.42 5.73 11.41
N ILE A 65 -9.17 5.85 11.87
CA ILE A 65 -8.73 5.48 13.21
C ILE A 65 -8.03 6.67 13.84
N SER A 66 -8.40 7.00 15.07
CA SER A 66 -7.73 8.06 15.83
C SER A 66 -7.27 7.55 17.18
N PHE A 67 -6.05 7.90 17.57
CA PHE A 67 -5.50 7.52 18.87
C PHE A 67 -4.52 8.57 19.38
N TRP A 68 -4.37 8.60 20.71
CA TRP A 68 -3.42 9.47 21.39
C TRP A 68 -2.04 8.81 21.42
N THR A 69 -1.03 9.62 21.14
CA THR A 69 0.39 9.30 21.29
C THR A 69 1.00 10.23 22.33
N THR A 70 2.05 9.75 23.00
CA THR A 70 2.81 10.55 23.96
C THR A 70 3.97 11.19 23.22
N ASN A 71 4.11 12.51 23.34
CA ASN A 71 5.36 13.18 22.99
C ASN A 71 6.32 12.91 24.15
N ASN A 72 7.45 12.26 23.88
CA ASN A 72 8.44 11.92 24.90
C ASN A 72 8.99 13.21 25.54
N ASP A 73 8.55 13.47 26.76
CA ASP A 73 9.09 14.52 27.61
C ASP A 73 9.28 13.94 29.03
N ASP A 74 10.00 12.81 29.10
CA ASP A 74 10.49 12.28 30.37
C ASP A 74 11.80 11.52 30.12
N ASN A 75 12.71 11.63 31.08
CA ASN A 75 14.10 11.15 31.08
C ASN A 75 14.24 9.61 31.06
N ASP A 76 13.30 8.91 30.42
CA ASP A 76 13.21 7.46 30.33
C ASP A 76 13.50 7.01 28.90
N HIS A 77 14.74 6.58 28.66
CA HIS A 77 15.21 6.05 27.36
C HIS A 77 14.57 4.69 26.97
N THR A 78 13.48 4.26 27.62
CA THR A 78 12.89 2.94 27.41
C THR A 78 11.63 2.93 26.57
N ILE A 79 11.03 4.09 26.24
CA ILE A 79 9.83 4.18 25.42
C ILE A 79 10.15 4.97 24.14
N ASP A 80 10.27 4.27 23.02
CA ASP A 80 10.41 4.89 21.71
C ASP A 80 9.16 5.72 21.37
N SER A 81 9.37 6.93 20.86
CA SER A 81 8.31 7.79 20.37
C SER A 81 7.60 7.13 19.19
N PHE A 82 6.27 7.17 19.16
CA PHE A 82 5.48 6.59 18.07
C PHE A 82 5.98 7.09 16.70
N HIS A 83 6.30 6.15 15.81
CA HIS A 83 6.61 6.44 14.42
C HIS A 83 5.47 5.92 13.53
N PRO A 84 5.03 6.65 12.49
CA PRO A 84 3.93 6.20 11.61
C PRO A 84 4.15 4.82 10.98
N ASN A 85 5.41 4.43 10.76
CA ASN A 85 5.75 3.10 10.27
C ASN A 85 5.32 1.97 11.20
N ASP A 86 5.25 2.20 12.52
CA ASP A 86 4.78 1.21 13.48
C ASP A 86 3.30 0.86 13.20
N LEU A 87 2.50 1.89 12.88
CA LEU A 87 1.12 1.68 12.43
C LEU A 87 1.08 0.98 11.08
N TYR A 88 1.93 1.38 10.12
CA TYR A 88 1.95 0.75 8.79
C TYR A 88 2.29 -0.74 8.85
N GLU A 89 3.20 -1.14 9.73
CA GLU A 89 3.56 -2.54 9.97
C GLU A 89 2.37 -3.31 10.55
N VAL A 90 1.75 -2.80 11.62
CA VAL A 90 0.56 -3.44 12.22
C VAL A 90 -0.58 -3.57 11.21
N VAL A 91 -0.85 -2.53 10.42
CA VAL A 91 -1.89 -2.57 9.39
C VAL A 91 -1.55 -3.60 8.31
N ARG A 92 -0.28 -3.72 7.91
CA ARG A 92 0.17 -4.71 6.93
C ARG A 92 0.02 -6.13 7.46
N ASP A 93 0.33 -6.37 8.74
CA ASP A 93 0.23 -7.69 9.37
C ASP A 93 -1.23 -8.16 9.52
N VAL A 94 -2.14 -7.24 9.89
CA VAL A 94 -3.55 -7.58 10.11
C VAL A 94 -4.33 -7.70 8.80
N ALA A 95 -4.17 -6.74 7.89
CA ALA A 95 -5.04 -6.61 6.72
C ALA A 95 -4.36 -6.93 5.38
N GLY A 96 -3.03 -7.12 5.36
CA GLY A 96 -2.29 -7.63 4.21
C GLY A 96 -2.49 -6.80 2.93
N ASP A 97 -2.82 -7.49 1.84
CA ASP A 97 -3.02 -6.87 0.51
C ASP A 97 -4.39 -6.21 0.34
N LEU A 98 -5.30 -6.33 1.31
CA LEU A 98 -6.58 -5.63 1.27
C LEU A 98 -6.42 -4.13 1.46
N VAL A 99 -5.35 -3.70 2.13
CA VAL A 99 -5.05 -2.27 2.33
C VAL A 99 -4.37 -1.73 1.09
N GLU A 100 -5.00 -0.73 0.50
CA GLU A 100 -4.44 0.04 -0.61
C GLU A 100 -3.56 1.18 -0.10
N GLN A 101 -4.00 1.84 0.98
CA GLN A 101 -3.34 3.05 1.44
C GLN A 101 -3.66 3.33 2.91
N VAL A 102 -2.68 3.88 3.62
CA VAL A 102 -2.83 4.47 4.95
C VAL A 102 -2.32 5.91 4.88
N GLU A 103 -3.15 6.88 5.27
CA GLU A 103 -2.82 8.31 5.23
C GLU A 103 -3.07 8.95 6.59
N LEU A 104 -2.12 9.74 7.11
CA LEU A 104 -2.38 10.66 8.21
C LEU A 104 -3.22 11.82 7.68
N ILE A 105 -4.44 11.98 8.18
CA ILE A 105 -5.41 12.99 7.70
C ILE A 105 -5.63 14.13 8.69
N ASP A 106 -5.32 13.94 9.96
CA ASP A 106 -5.40 14.97 11.00
C ASP A 106 -4.40 14.70 12.12
N GLU A 107 -3.84 15.78 12.67
CA GLU A 107 -2.93 15.77 13.81
C GLU A 107 -3.31 16.92 14.75
N PHE A 108 -3.50 16.60 16.02
CA PHE A 108 -3.95 17.57 17.03
C PHE A 108 -3.22 17.39 18.35
N VAL A 109 -2.63 18.47 18.87
CA VAL A 109 -2.03 18.48 20.22
C VAL A 109 -3.01 19.06 21.23
N HIS A 110 -3.36 18.28 22.24
CA HIS A 110 -4.30 18.73 23.26
C HIS A 110 -3.62 19.70 24.26
N PRO A 111 -4.17 20.91 24.47
CA PRO A 111 -3.46 22.00 25.15
C PRO A 111 -3.18 21.75 26.64
N LYS A 112 -3.97 20.90 27.31
CA LYS A 112 -3.81 20.62 28.75
C LYS A 112 -2.96 19.39 29.04
N THR A 113 -3.05 18.38 28.18
CA THR A 113 -2.36 17.09 28.39
C THR A 113 -1.10 16.97 27.58
N GLN A 114 -0.86 17.89 26.63
CA GLN A 114 0.27 17.89 25.71
C GLN A 114 0.44 16.57 24.94
N ARG A 115 -0.64 15.78 24.83
CA ARG A 115 -0.68 14.56 24.01
C ARG A 115 -1.03 14.91 22.58
N THR A 116 -0.45 14.17 21.65
CA THR A 116 -0.73 14.29 20.22
C THR A 116 -1.74 13.24 19.82
N SER A 117 -2.89 13.65 19.28
CA SER A 117 -3.86 12.78 18.64
C SER A 117 -3.54 12.71 17.15
N ASN A 118 -3.37 11.50 16.64
CA ASN A 118 -3.21 11.25 15.21
C ASN A 118 -4.48 10.60 14.67
N CYS A 119 -4.97 11.06 13.52
CA CYS A 119 -6.06 10.43 12.80
C CYS A 119 -5.56 9.92 11.45
N PHE A 120 -5.66 8.61 11.25
CA PHE A 120 -5.31 7.95 10.01
C PHE A 120 -6.55 7.47 9.27
N ARG A 121 -6.53 7.57 7.94
CA ARG A 121 -7.49 6.96 7.04
C ARG A 121 -6.87 5.74 6.38
N ILE A 122 -7.52 4.60 6.58
CA ILE A 122 -7.17 3.34 5.93
C ILE A 122 -8.15 3.10 4.78
N SER A 123 -7.62 2.98 3.57
CA SER A 123 -8.38 2.65 2.36
C SER A 123 -8.21 1.17 2.04
N TYR A 124 -9.28 0.40 2.18
CA TYR A 124 -9.35 -1.01 1.81
C TYR A 124 -9.87 -1.16 0.39
N ARG A 125 -9.13 -1.88 -0.46
CA ARG A 125 -9.56 -2.26 -1.81
C ARG A 125 -8.95 -3.60 -2.17
N SER A 126 -9.81 -4.57 -2.48
CA SER A 126 -9.40 -5.83 -3.08
C SER A 126 -9.30 -5.67 -4.60
N MET A 127 -8.30 -6.32 -5.19
CA MET A 127 -8.17 -6.41 -6.65
C MET A 127 -9.15 -7.43 -7.25
N ASP A 128 -9.64 -8.37 -6.44
CA ASP A 128 -10.35 -9.56 -6.94
C ASP A 128 -11.86 -9.50 -6.71
N LYS A 129 -12.31 -8.80 -5.66
CA LYS A 129 -13.72 -8.70 -5.29
C LYS A 129 -14.12 -7.36 -4.70
N SER A 130 -15.44 -7.10 -4.69
CA SER A 130 -16.02 -6.05 -3.86
C SER A 130 -15.85 -6.39 -2.38
N LEU A 131 -15.45 -5.41 -1.59
CA LEU A 131 -15.37 -5.53 -0.14
C LEU A 131 -16.69 -5.07 0.49
N THR A 132 -17.20 -5.85 1.43
CA THR A 132 -18.33 -5.45 2.26
C THR A 132 -17.85 -4.74 3.52
N ASN A 133 -18.67 -3.85 4.08
CA ASN A 133 -18.33 -3.22 5.36
C ASN A 133 -18.13 -4.26 6.48
N GLN A 134 -18.95 -5.33 6.50
CA GLN A 134 -18.87 -6.37 7.51
C GLN A 134 -17.53 -7.11 7.51
N GLU A 135 -16.98 -7.41 6.33
CA GLU A 135 -15.65 -8.02 6.21
C GLU A 135 -14.56 -7.07 6.75
N ILE A 136 -14.67 -5.77 6.48
CA ILE A 136 -13.68 -4.77 6.93
C ILE A 136 -13.79 -4.49 8.42
N ASP A 137 -15.00 -4.48 8.97
CA ASP A 137 -15.25 -4.27 10.39
C ASP A 137 -14.64 -5.38 11.27
N THR A 138 -14.32 -6.56 10.72
CA THR A 138 -13.60 -7.62 11.47
C THR A 138 -12.08 -7.41 11.52
N LEU A 139 -11.52 -6.54 10.69
CA LEU A 139 -10.09 -6.24 10.63
C LEU A 139 -9.71 -5.00 11.44
N GLN A 140 -10.70 -4.20 11.85
CA GLN A 140 -10.54 -2.95 12.60
C GLN A 140 -11.02 -3.13 14.04
#